data_AF-A0A261A3S1-F1
#
_entry.id   AF-A0A261A3S1-F1
#
_cell.length_a   1.000
_cell.length_b   1.000
_cell.length_c   1.000
_cell.angle_alpha   90.00
_cell.angle_beta   90.00
_cell.angle_gamma   90.00
#
_symmetry.space_group_name_H-M   'P 1'
#
loop_
_entity.id
_entity.type
_entity.pdbx_description
1 polymer ?
#
loop_
_entity_poly.entity_id
_entity_poly.type
_entity_poly.pdbx_seq_one_letter_code
_entity_poly.pdbx_strand_id
1 'polypeptide(L)'
;MSFSKPQEHQCFICFETPDEVWLVQTKMELLLLLTMSCFKYQTTCQYACAQMYRANHTYCPHHIFEAAAELVQIVELGAKGKMSSMGVRIVEIMAGNVLGGEVKPGTLDKAIHTFLKNFRTPYDDMVCDSYEDCEVIQTRTHRCLQCGQDNVTISNTYFSRPHYKRAFAVFAGPSHAKLMSTAQIRAAVAIPSIALCTHHLEGHAWTIKQLEVNLLDEDFEEKFLGELKEIFIDDEGWFDTMKAMLLNPVCKICKEDTHRSCIQHDQLLGFAAHWFCFEKIAIDIQWDLKRTVLEDNHYKIKVPEVEEFEKWDGYELGQLLNVWRSYFGHQHRRSESEERVRVLAFLAKYWRFNLRDRIKAELVRLGEIVDGPAVEATPRTPSYAAKTPSYY
;
A
#
# COMPACT_ATOMS: atom_id res chain seq x y z
N MET A 1 -35.27 52.74 -14.64
CA MET A 1 -35.33 51.81 -13.49
C MET A 1 -34.94 50.44 -14.02
N SER A 2 -33.74 49.98 -13.67
CA SER A 2 -33.27 48.64 -14.02
C SER A 2 -33.92 47.68 -13.03
N PHE A 3 -34.82 46.83 -13.54
CA PHE A 3 -35.24 45.65 -12.80
C PHE A 3 -34.06 44.67 -12.83
N SER A 4 -33.34 44.57 -11.72
CA SER A 4 -32.42 43.46 -11.49
C SER A 4 -33.24 42.17 -11.60
N LYS A 5 -32.88 41.30 -12.54
CA LYS A 5 -33.44 39.94 -12.62
C LYS A 5 -33.38 39.30 -11.23
N PRO A 6 -34.42 38.55 -10.80
CA PRO A 6 -34.29 37.72 -9.61
C PRO A 6 -33.05 36.85 -9.78
N GLN A 7 -32.14 36.86 -8.81
CA GLN A 7 -30.99 35.97 -8.82
C GLN A 7 -31.53 34.55 -8.90
N GLU A 8 -31.23 33.84 -9.97
CA GLU A 8 -31.56 32.43 -10.10
C GLU A 8 -30.80 31.68 -9.00
N HIS A 9 -31.54 31.16 -8.02
CA HIS A 9 -30.99 30.41 -6.90
C HIS A 9 -30.58 29.03 -7.39
N GLN A 10 -29.29 28.84 -7.68
CA GLN A 10 -28.74 27.55 -8.11
C GLN A 10 -28.37 26.68 -6.90
N CYS A 11 -28.47 25.37 -7.06
CA CYS A 11 -27.97 24.44 -6.07
C CYS A 11 -26.43 24.51 -6.03
N PHE A 12 -25.84 24.64 -4.84
CA PHE A 12 -24.38 24.76 -4.69
C PHE A 12 -23.59 23.47 -4.98
N ILE A 13 -24.27 22.33 -5.16
CA ILE A 13 -23.65 21.03 -5.48
C ILE A 13 -23.77 20.72 -6.98
N CYS A 14 -24.97 20.67 -7.54
CA CYS A 14 -25.16 20.36 -8.97
C CYS A 14 -25.15 21.57 -9.89
N PHE A 15 -25.17 22.79 -9.37
CA PHE A 15 -25.24 24.05 -10.13
C PHE A 15 -26.49 24.21 -11.01
N GLU A 16 -27.47 23.31 -10.88
CA GLU A 16 -28.77 23.40 -11.54
C GLU A 16 -29.67 24.39 -10.80
N THR A 17 -30.63 24.97 -11.52
CA THR A 17 -31.71 25.80 -10.94
C THR A 17 -32.92 24.89 -10.69
N PRO A 18 -33.13 24.39 -9.45
CA PRO A 18 -34.25 23.51 -9.17
C PRO A 18 -35.56 24.31 -9.04
N ASP A 19 -36.68 23.63 -9.27
CA ASP A 19 -38.02 24.21 -9.07
C ASP A 19 -38.27 24.60 -7.60
N GLU A 20 -37.66 23.86 -6.67
CA GLU A 20 -37.66 24.13 -5.24
C GLU A 20 -36.22 24.28 -4.74
N VAL A 21 -35.96 25.37 -3.99
CA VAL A 21 -34.70 25.59 -3.30
C VAL A 21 -34.92 25.60 -1.80
N TRP A 22 -33.99 24.98 -1.10
CA TRP A 22 -33.85 25.14 0.33
C TRP A 22 -32.80 26.18 0.63
N LEU A 23 -33.19 27.21 1.38
CA LEU A 23 -32.29 28.25 1.84
C LEU A 23 -31.68 27.81 3.17
N VAL A 24 -30.35 27.74 3.21
CA VAL A 24 -29.64 27.39 4.45
C VAL A 24 -29.86 28.48 5.50
N GLN A 25 -30.44 28.09 6.63
CA GLN A 25 -30.85 29.05 7.67
C GLN A 25 -29.75 29.34 8.69
N THR A 26 -28.85 28.37 8.91
CA THR A 26 -27.83 28.47 9.97
C THR A 26 -26.44 28.12 9.46
N LYS A 27 -25.42 28.68 10.12
CA LYS A 27 -24.02 28.36 9.86
C LYS A 27 -23.72 26.88 10.10
N MET A 28 -24.38 26.26 11.08
CA MET A 28 -24.20 24.84 11.39
C MET A 28 -24.82 23.91 10.34
N GLU A 29 -25.98 24.27 9.80
CA GLU A 29 -26.58 23.55 8.66
C GLU A 29 -25.66 23.65 7.43
N LEU A 30 -25.11 24.83 7.14
CA LEU A 30 -24.13 25.00 6.06
C LEU A 30 -22.90 24.12 6.27
N LEU A 31 -22.35 24.12 7.50
CA LEU A 31 -21.17 23.32 7.84
C LEU A 31 -21.42 21.83 7.60
N LEU A 32 -22.56 21.31 8.06
CA LEU A 32 -22.91 19.90 7.87
C LEU A 32 -23.12 19.56 6.40
N LEU A 33 -23.81 20.39 5.63
CA LEU A 33 -24.00 20.19 4.19
C LEU A 33 -22.67 20.19 3.42
N LEU A 34 -21.77 21.13 3.72
CA LEU A 34 -20.44 21.19 3.11
C LEU A 34 -19.57 19.99 3.53
N THR A 35 -19.65 19.58 4.80
CA THR A 35 -18.94 18.40 5.32
C THR A 35 -19.40 17.13 4.59
N MET A 36 -20.72 16.92 4.46
CA MET A 36 -21.27 15.80 3.71
C MET A 36 -20.90 15.87 2.22
N SER A 37 -20.84 17.09 1.66
CA SER A 37 -20.42 17.27 0.27
C SER A 37 -18.97 16.87 0.03
N CYS A 38 -18.10 17.08 1.01
CA CYS A 38 -16.72 16.60 0.97
C CYS A 38 -16.64 15.06 1.03
N PHE A 39 -17.54 14.40 1.75
CA PHE A 39 -17.59 12.94 1.79
C PHE A 39 -18.15 12.34 0.50
N LYS A 40 -19.27 12.87 0.00
CA LYS A 40 -20.06 12.22 -1.05
C LYS A 40 -19.77 12.71 -2.47
N TYR A 41 -19.59 14.01 -2.67
CA TYR A 41 -19.55 14.61 -4.03
C TYR A 41 -18.12 14.96 -4.49
N GLN A 42 -17.09 14.39 -3.86
CA GLN A 42 -15.68 14.67 -4.14
C GLN A 42 -15.32 16.18 -4.07
N THR A 43 -16.14 16.97 -3.37
CA THR A 43 -15.88 18.38 -3.15
C THR A 43 -14.60 18.53 -2.33
N THR A 44 -13.59 19.23 -2.85
CA THR A 44 -12.36 19.45 -2.09
C THR A 44 -12.64 20.26 -0.82
N CYS A 45 -11.96 19.94 0.29
CA CYS A 45 -12.09 20.72 1.54
C CYS A 45 -11.72 22.20 1.34
N GLN A 46 -10.81 22.49 0.41
CA GLN A 46 -10.45 23.86 0.04
C GLN A 46 -11.62 24.62 -0.56
N TYR A 47 -12.37 24.00 -1.48
CA TYR A 47 -13.59 24.59 -2.03
C TYR A 47 -14.64 24.80 -0.94
N ALA A 48 -14.89 23.78 -0.11
CA ALA A 48 -15.85 23.87 0.98
C ALA A 48 -15.50 25.00 1.98
N CYS A 49 -14.22 25.12 2.34
CA CYS A 49 -13.73 26.22 3.19
C CYS A 49 -13.99 27.59 2.58
N ALA A 50 -13.83 27.75 1.26
CA ALA A 50 -14.13 29.00 0.57
C ALA A 50 -15.64 29.33 0.54
N GLN A 51 -16.51 28.31 0.54
CA GLN A 51 -17.96 28.50 0.60
C GLN A 51 -18.46 28.81 2.01
N MET A 52 -17.84 28.25 3.05
CA MET A 52 -18.27 28.38 4.45
C MET A 52 -18.54 29.82 4.93
N TYR A 53 -17.87 30.80 4.33
CA TYR A 53 -17.97 32.22 4.67
C TYR A 53 -18.76 33.07 3.66
N ARG A 54 -19.37 32.46 2.65
CA ARG A 54 -20.22 33.16 1.67
C ARG A 54 -21.67 33.26 2.16
N ALA A 55 -22.37 34.27 1.68
CA ALA A 55 -23.80 34.47 1.99
C ALA A 55 -24.71 33.72 1.00
N ASN A 56 -25.97 33.51 1.39
CA ASN A 56 -27.08 33.05 0.54
C ASN A 56 -26.86 31.68 -0.13
N HIS A 57 -26.60 30.65 0.69
CA HIS A 57 -26.46 29.29 0.18
C HIS A 57 -27.80 28.62 -0.08
N THR A 58 -27.95 28.04 -1.27
CA THR A 58 -29.16 27.34 -1.71
C THR A 58 -28.86 25.92 -2.16
N TYR A 59 -29.70 24.97 -1.77
CA TYR A 59 -29.55 23.56 -2.14
C TYR A 59 -30.87 23.03 -2.69
N CYS A 60 -30.81 22.10 -3.66
CA CYS A 60 -32.03 21.39 -4.04
C CYS A 60 -32.37 20.34 -2.96
N PRO A 61 -33.66 20.00 -2.77
CA PRO A 61 -34.08 19.03 -1.77
C PRO A 61 -33.35 17.69 -1.87
N HIS A 62 -33.09 17.21 -3.10
CA HIS A 62 -32.37 15.96 -3.35
C HIS A 62 -31.03 15.90 -2.60
N HIS A 63 -30.15 16.89 -2.79
CA HIS A 63 -28.83 16.89 -2.15
C HIS A 63 -28.89 17.03 -0.62
N ILE A 64 -29.94 17.67 -0.08
CA ILE A 64 -30.13 17.76 1.38
C ILE A 64 -30.49 16.40 1.95
N PHE A 65 -31.47 15.71 1.37
CA PHE A 65 -31.89 14.39 1.83
C PHE A 65 -30.77 13.35 1.64
N GLU A 66 -30.01 13.47 0.56
CA GLU A 66 -28.82 12.66 0.33
C GLU A 66 -27.73 12.91 1.38
N ALA A 67 -27.46 14.17 1.74
CA ALA A 67 -26.52 14.50 2.80
C ALA A 67 -26.98 13.93 4.16
N ALA A 68 -28.28 13.98 4.45
CA ALA A 68 -28.84 13.37 5.67
C ALA A 68 -28.69 11.85 5.66
N ALA A 69 -28.95 11.19 4.53
CA ALA A 69 -28.76 9.75 4.38
C ALA A 69 -27.30 9.33 4.55
N GLU A 70 -26.36 10.08 3.97
CA GLU A 70 -24.92 9.86 4.13
C GLU A 70 -24.49 10.01 5.59
N LEU A 71 -24.95 11.08 6.25
CA LEU A 71 -24.63 11.35 7.65
C LEU A 71 -25.10 10.21 8.56
N VAL A 72 -26.31 9.66 8.34
CA VAL A 72 -26.85 8.50 9.08
C VAL A 72 -25.92 7.29 8.99
N GLN A 73 -25.37 7.02 7.81
CA GLN A 73 -24.46 5.88 7.60
C GLN A 73 -23.13 6.09 8.30
N ILE A 74 -22.53 7.29 8.20
CA ILE A 74 -21.24 7.62 8.81
C ILE A 74 -21.33 7.57 10.35
N VAL A 75 -22.37 8.18 10.93
CA VAL A 75 -22.53 8.22 12.40
C VAL A 75 -23.12 6.93 12.98
N GLU A 76 -23.47 5.95 12.14
CA GLU A 76 -24.11 4.69 12.52
C GLU A 76 -25.28 4.91 13.48
N LEU A 77 -26.23 5.74 13.06
CA LEU A 77 -27.33 6.13 13.92
C LEU A 77 -28.23 4.93 14.24
N GLY A 78 -28.18 4.48 15.49
CA GLY A 78 -28.97 3.37 15.99
C GLY A 78 -30.43 3.73 16.28
N ALA A 79 -31.25 2.70 16.51
CA ALA A 79 -32.69 2.81 16.76
C ALA A 79 -33.11 3.55 18.05
N LYS A 80 -32.17 4.14 18.80
CA LYS A 80 -32.46 4.96 20.00
C LYS A 80 -31.85 6.37 19.89
N GLY A 81 -31.56 6.82 18.67
CA GLY A 81 -30.83 8.06 18.43
C GLY A 81 -29.34 8.00 18.79
N LYS A 82 -28.81 6.88 19.27
CA LYS A 82 -27.39 6.79 19.63
C LYS A 82 -26.51 6.78 18.38
N MET A 83 -25.49 7.63 18.38
CA MET A 83 -24.46 7.68 17.34
C MET A 83 -23.16 7.01 17.79
N SER A 84 -22.42 6.46 16.83
CA SER A 84 -21.07 5.95 17.03
C SER A 84 -20.10 7.09 17.30
N SER A 85 -19.36 7.01 18.41
CA SER A 85 -18.32 7.99 18.74
C SER A 85 -17.25 8.12 17.65
N MET A 86 -16.99 7.03 16.90
CA MET A 86 -16.08 7.03 15.76
C MET A 86 -16.64 7.86 14.61
N GLY A 87 -17.92 7.61 14.26
CA GLY A 87 -18.62 8.33 13.20
C GLY A 87 -18.71 9.83 13.48
N VAL A 88 -19.11 10.22 14.70
CA VAL A 88 -19.14 11.64 15.10
C VAL A 88 -17.75 12.27 14.98
N ARG A 89 -16.69 11.56 15.40
CA ARG A 89 -15.32 12.07 15.30
C ARG A 89 -14.85 12.25 13.85
N ILE A 90 -15.21 11.35 12.94
CA ILE A 90 -14.93 11.49 11.50
C ILE A 90 -15.55 12.78 10.97
N VAL A 91 -16.82 13.03 11.33
CA VAL A 91 -17.54 14.26 10.95
C VAL A 91 -16.89 15.49 11.55
N GLU A 92 -16.51 15.47 12.83
CA GLU A 92 -15.83 16.58 13.51
C GLU A 92 -14.49 16.95 12.87
N ILE A 93 -13.68 15.95 12.50
CA ILE A 93 -12.40 16.19 11.85
C ILE A 93 -12.62 16.83 10.48
N MET A 94 -13.55 16.32 9.67
CA MET A 94 -13.85 16.92 8.37
C MET A 94 -14.43 18.33 8.50
N ALA A 95 -15.37 18.55 9.43
CA ALA A 95 -15.94 19.86 9.72
C ALA A 95 -14.87 20.86 10.18
N GLY A 96 -13.90 20.43 10.98
CA GLY A 96 -12.72 21.23 11.30
C GLY A 96 -11.94 21.64 10.05
N ASN A 97 -11.68 20.70 9.14
CA ASN A 97 -11.02 21.01 7.87
C ASN A 97 -11.83 22.01 7.01
N VAL A 98 -13.16 21.96 7.03
CA VAL A 98 -14.05 22.93 6.36
C VAL A 98 -13.98 24.31 7.04
N LEU A 99 -13.92 24.36 8.37
CA LEU A 99 -13.79 25.61 9.13
C LEU A 99 -12.39 26.24 9.06
N GLY A 100 -11.37 25.44 8.71
CA GLY A 100 -9.96 25.83 8.76
C GLY A 100 -9.35 25.75 10.17
N GLY A 101 -9.97 24.99 11.09
CA GLY A 101 -9.54 24.83 12.49
C GLY A 101 -9.90 23.44 13.03
N GLU A 102 -9.76 23.22 14.33
CA GLU A 102 -10.16 21.95 14.95
C GLU A 102 -11.45 22.12 15.73
N VAL A 103 -12.39 21.19 15.58
CA VAL A 103 -13.63 21.19 16.35
C VAL A 103 -13.41 20.46 17.67
N LYS A 104 -13.90 21.04 18.76
CA LYS A 104 -13.87 20.43 20.08
C LYS A 104 -14.76 19.18 20.08
N PRO A 105 -14.26 18.05 20.62
CA PRO A 105 -14.97 16.78 20.55
C PRO A 105 -16.28 16.83 21.33
N GLY A 106 -17.31 16.20 20.77
CA GLY A 106 -18.68 16.14 21.29
C GLY A 106 -19.53 17.37 20.99
N THR A 107 -18.96 18.45 20.43
CA THR A 107 -19.72 19.69 20.22
C THR A 107 -20.58 19.69 18.97
N LEU A 108 -20.30 18.79 18.01
CA LEU A 108 -21.13 18.62 16.81
C LEU A 108 -22.33 17.69 17.02
N ASP A 109 -22.36 16.92 18.12
CA ASP A 109 -23.36 15.89 18.41
C ASP A 109 -24.81 16.41 18.28
N LYS A 110 -25.12 17.51 18.98
CA LYS A 110 -26.45 18.15 18.93
C LYS A 110 -26.79 18.71 17.55
N ALA A 111 -25.84 19.33 16.86
CA ALA A 111 -26.06 19.88 15.53
C ALA A 111 -26.37 18.77 14.51
N ILE A 112 -25.71 17.61 14.63
CA ILE A 112 -26.00 16.42 13.83
C ILE A 112 -27.42 15.92 14.14
N HIS A 113 -27.79 15.81 15.43
CA HIS A 113 -29.14 15.43 15.84
C HIS A 113 -30.22 16.35 15.24
N THR A 114 -30.06 17.67 15.37
CA THR A 114 -30.99 18.67 14.81
C THR A 114 -31.07 18.57 13.29
N PHE A 115 -29.94 18.41 12.60
CA PHE A 115 -29.93 18.26 11.15
C PHE A 115 -30.69 17.00 10.70
N LEU A 116 -30.45 15.87 11.35
CA LEU A 116 -31.14 14.62 11.02
C LEU A 116 -32.62 14.66 11.39
N LYS A 117 -33.02 15.33 12.48
CA LYS A 117 -34.44 15.56 12.80
C LYS A 117 -35.15 16.34 11.68
N ASN A 118 -34.49 17.35 11.12
CA ASN A 118 -35.08 18.21 10.08
C ASN A 118 -35.16 17.51 8.71
N PHE A 119 -34.22 16.60 8.41
CA PHE A 119 -34.03 16.08 7.05
C PHE A 119 -34.05 14.55 6.92
N ARG A 120 -34.34 13.80 7.99
CA ARG A 120 -34.50 12.34 7.95
C ARG A 120 -35.87 11.95 8.50
N THR A 121 -36.60 11.13 7.75
CA THR A 121 -37.89 10.56 8.18
C THR A 121 -37.86 9.03 8.13
N PRO A 122 -38.29 8.31 9.19
CA PRO A 122 -38.60 8.78 10.54
C PRO A 122 -37.33 8.97 11.41
N TYR A 123 -37.36 9.95 12.30
CA TYR A 123 -36.35 10.16 13.36
C TYR A 123 -37.09 10.18 14.71
N ASP A 124 -36.69 9.35 15.67
CA ASP A 124 -37.32 9.32 16.99
C ASP A 124 -37.21 10.71 17.66
N ASP A 125 -38.29 11.16 18.31
CA ASP A 125 -38.50 12.51 18.89
C ASP A 125 -37.51 12.98 19.97
N MET A 126 -36.34 12.32 20.12
CA MET A 126 -35.34 12.70 21.10
C MET A 126 -34.46 13.88 20.64
N VAL A 127 -34.98 15.07 20.96
CA VAL A 127 -34.33 16.27 21.54
C VAL A 127 -33.14 16.89 20.79
N CYS A 128 -33.43 17.91 19.98
CA CYS A 128 -32.83 19.26 20.03
C CYS A 128 -33.62 20.18 19.08
N ASP A 129 -34.19 21.28 19.60
CA ASP A 129 -35.07 22.18 18.83
C ASP A 129 -34.31 23.29 18.08
N SER A 130 -33.00 23.39 18.28
CA SER A 130 -32.15 24.42 17.66
C SER A 130 -30.73 23.92 17.46
N TYR A 131 -30.08 24.43 16.42
CA TYR A 131 -28.64 24.25 16.23
C TYR A 131 -27.85 24.95 17.35
N GLU A 132 -26.96 24.21 18.01
CA GLU A 132 -25.92 24.80 18.86
C GLU A 132 -24.63 24.98 18.05
N ASP A 133 -23.94 26.10 18.25
CA ASP A 133 -22.66 26.36 17.60
C ASP A 133 -21.60 25.40 18.13
N CYS A 134 -20.81 24.82 17.21
CA CYS A 134 -19.65 24.01 17.60
C CYS A 134 -18.51 24.88 18.14
N GLU A 135 -17.76 24.37 19.11
CA GLU A 135 -16.60 25.08 19.66
C GLU A 135 -15.35 24.77 18.82
N VAL A 136 -14.59 25.82 18.45
CA VAL A 136 -13.35 25.69 17.67
C VAL A 136 -12.13 25.86 18.58
N ILE A 137 -11.20 24.93 18.52
CA ILE A 137 -9.92 24.97 19.22
C ILE A 137 -8.96 25.85 18.41
N GLN A 138 -8.39 26.88 19.06
CA GLN A 138 -7.47 27.82 18.42
C GLN A 138 -6.05 27.25 18.25
N THR A 139 -5.67 26.29 19.10
CA THR A 139 -4.39 25.57 19.03
C THR A 139 -4.54 24.32 18.18
N ARG A 140 -3.61 24.06 17.26
CA ARG A 140 -3.57 22.80 16.49
C ARG A 140 -3.21 21.65 17.43
N THR A 141 -4.18 20.78 17.70
CA THR A 141 -4.12 19.55 18.49
C THR A 141 -4.54 18.36 17.62
N HIS A 142 -3.56 17.59 17.18
CA HIS A 142 -3.88 16.45 16.34
C HIS A 142 -4.47 15.31 17.17
N ARG A 143 -5.73 14.98 16.88
CA ARG A 143 -6.47 13.92 17.55
C ARG A 143 -6.37 12.60 16.82
N CYS A 144 -6.04 11.52 17.55
CA CYS A 144 -6.10 10.18 16.99
C CYS A 144 -7.53 9.83 16.59
N LEU A 145 -7.73 9.45 15.33
CA LEU A 145 -9.02 9.04 14.80
C LEU A 145 -9.63 7.89 15.62
N GLN A 146 -8.81 6.94 16.08
CA GLN A 146 -9.29 5.74 16.78
C GLN A 146 -9.58 5.94 18.27
N CYS A 147 -8.61 6.39 19.08
CA CYS A 147 -8.83 6.56 20.52
C CYS A 147 -9.24 7.96 20.97
N GLY A 148 -9.14 8.97 20.10
CA GLY A 148 -9.52 10.34 20.44
C GLY A 148 -8.52 11.09 21.32
N GLN A 149 -7.32 10.55 21.53
CA GLN A 149 -6.26 11.22 22.29
C GLN A 149 -5.67 12.39 21.49
N ASP A 150 -5.48 13.55 22.15
CA ASP A 150 -5.05 14.83 21.53
C ASP A 150 -3.52 14.97 21.38
N ASN A 151 -2.74 13.99 21.88
CA ASN A 151 -1.29 14.04 21.93
C ASN A 151 -0.61 13.27 20.76
N VAL A 152 -1.07 13.47 19.52
CA VAL A 152 -0.40 12.90 18.35
C VAL A 152 0.75 13.83 17.92
N THR A 153 2.00 13.44 18.23
CA THR A 153 3.20 14.20 17.82
C THR A 153 3.45 14.11 16.31
N ILE A 154 3.89 15.23 15.72
CA ILE A 154 4.01 15.51 14.28
C ILE A 154 4.93 14.50 13.53
N SER A 155 5.86 13.85 14.23
CA SER A 155 6.93 13.09 13.58
C SER A 155 6.51 11.77 12.94
N ASN A 156 5.40 11.11 13.32
CA ASN A 156 5.20 9.70 12.94
C ASN A 156 3.80 9.21 12.56
N THR A 157 2.78 10.05 12.30
CA THR A 157 1.42 9.46 12.18
C THR A 157 0.34 10.21 11.41
N TYR A 158 0.66 10.77 10.22
CA TYR A 158 -0.32 11.36 9.32
C TYR A 158 -0.40 10.61 8.00
N PHE A 159 -1.57 10.08 7.70
CA PHE A 159 -1.88 9.57 6.37
C PHE A 159 -2.55 10.67 5.55
N SER A 160 -1.72 11.45 4.86
CA SER A 160 -2.19 12.48 3.90
C SER A 160 -2.09 12.01 2.44
N ARG A 161 -1.17 11.09 2.14
CA ARG A 161 -1.01 10.56 0.78
C ARG A 161 -2.12 9.55 0.45
N PRO A 162 -2.69 9.57 -0.76
CA PRO A 162 -3.80 8.68 -1.14
C PRO A 162 -3.55 7.20 -0.85
N HIS A 163 -2.37 6.68 -1.20
CA HIS A 163 -2.04 5.27 -0.98
C HIS A 163 -1.95 4.88 0.50
N TYR A 164 -1.53 5.78 1.39
CA TYR A 164 -1.53 5.52 2.83
C TYR A 164 -2.93 5.58 3.45
N LYS A 165 -3.82 6.40 2.92
CA LYS A 165 -5.23 6.46 3.35
C LYS A 165 -5.99 5.22 2.90
N ARG A 166 -5.75 4.77 1.66
CA ARG A 166 -6.21 3.47 1.17
C ARG A 166 -5.66 2.34 2.03
N ALA A 167 -4.42 2.47 2.50
CA ALA A 167 -3.83 1.48 3.39
C ALA A 167 -4.51 1.36 4.74
N PHE A 168 -4.79 2.50 5.33
CA PHE A 168 -5.60 2.58 6.53
C PHE A 168 -6.98 1.94 6.33
N ALA A 169 -7.65 2.19 5.19
CA ALA A 169 -8.96 1.63 4.88
C ALA A 169 -8.98 0.10 4.76
N VAL A 170 -7.98 -0.47 4.07
CA VAL A 170 -7.79 -1.93 3.97
C VAL A 170 -7.67 -2.57 5.35
N PHE A 171 -6.90 -1.94 6.24
CA PHE A 171 -6.72 -2.44 7.59
C PHE A 171 -7.97 -2.26 8.46
N ALA A 172 -8.57 -1.06 8.46
CA ALA A 172 -9.68 -0.70 9.35
C ALA A 172 -11.03 -1.36 8.97
N GLY A 173 -11.04 -2.06 7.83
CA GLY A 173 -12.15 -2.79 7.22
C GLY A 173 -13.04 -3.60 8.19
N PRO A 174 -14.36 -3.68 7.93
CA PRO A 174 -15.30 -4.43 8.77
C PRO A 174 -15.07 -5.95 8.74
N SER A 175 -14.47 -6.53 7.69
CA SER A 175 -14.11 -7.96 7.69
C SER A 175 -12.81 -8.27 8.43
N HIS A 176 -11.86 -7.33 8.47
CA HIS A 176 -10.54 -7.58 9.07
C HIS A 176 -10.44 -7.08 10.50
N ALA A 177 -10.16 -5.79 10.71
CA ALA A 177 -9.98 -5.24 12.05
C ALA A 177 -11.29 -4.88 12.75
N LYS A 178 -12.43 -4.84 12.02
CA LYS A 178 -13.75 -4.50 12.56
C LYS A 178 -13.79 -3.16 13.29
N LEU A 179 -12.94 -2.23 12.87
CA LEU A 179 -12.80 -0.94 13.55
C LEU A 179 -13.83 0.08 13.08
N MET A 180 -14.22 -0.01 11.81
CA MET A 180 -15.12 0.92 11.14
C MET A 180 -16.01 0.16 10.17
N SER A 181 -17.24 0.65 9.98
CA SER A 181 -18.08 0.22 8.86
C SER A 181 -17.59 0.78 7.52
N THR A 182 -18.08 0.22 6.41
CA THR A 182 -17.76 0.68 5.05
C THR A 182 -17.96 2.19 4.89
N ALA A 183 -19.09 2.74 5.34
CA ALA A 183 -19.39 4.17 5.25
C ALA A 183 -18.39 5.03 6.05
N GLN A 184 -18.04 4.62 7.27
CA GLN A 184 -17.03 5.29 8.08
C GLN A 184 -15.65 5.27 7.43
N ILE A 185 -15.28 4.16 6.77
CA ILE A 185 -14.00 4.05 6.07
C ILE A 185 -13.98 4.97 4.85
N ARG A 186 -15.04 4.98 4.03
CA ARG A 186 -15.18 5.91 2.90
C ARG A 186 -15.01 7.35 3.34
N ALA A 187 -15.72 7.74 4.40
CA ALA A 187 -15.61 9.07 4.99
C ALA A 187 -14.21 9.36 5.54
N ALA A 188 -13.58 8.40 6.24
CA ALA A 188 -12.22 8.57 6.75
C ALA A 188 -11.18 8.78 5.63
N VAL A 189 -11.30 8.06 4.51
CA VAL A 189 -10.43 8.21 3.34
C VAL A 189 -10.66 9.54 2.61
N ALA A 190 -11.79 10.22 2.80
CA ALA A 190 -11.98 11.57 2.28
C ALA A 190 -11.27 12.64 3.12
N ILE A 191 -11.08 12.43 4.43
CA ILE A 191 -10.43 13.40 5.34
C ILE A 191 -9.03 13.76 4.82
N PRO A 192 -8.66 15.05 4.66
CA PRO A 192 -7.37 15.44 4.08
C PRO A 192 -6.15 14.77 4.71
N SER A 193 -6.17 14.58 6.03
CA SER A 193 -5.13 13.86 6.75
C SER A 193 -5.72 13.06 7.91
N ILE A 194 -5.48 11.76 7.90
CA ILE A 194 -5.88 10.86 9.00
C ILE A 194 -4.74 10.82 10.02
N ALA A 195 -5.03 11.20 11.26
CA ALA A 195 -4.10 11.11 12.37
C ALA A 195 -4.38 9.87 13.22
N LEU A 196 -3.34 9.11 13.55
CA LEU A 196 -3.41 8.02 14.55
C LEU A 196 -2.36 8.23 15.64
N CYS A 197 -2.46 7.56 16.78
CA CYS A 197 -1.34 7.53 17.72
C CYS A 197 -0.46 6.30 17.47
N THR A 198 0.80 6.36 17.89
CA THR A 198 1.81 5.28 17.70
C THR A 198 1.31 3.92 18.18
N HIS A 199 0.61 3.87 19.31
CA HIS A 199 0.02 2.64 19.83
C HIS A 199 -0.95 1.96 18.84
N HIS A 200 -1.81 2.74 18.17
CA HIS A 200 -2.71 2.18 17.17
C HIS A 200 -1.94 1.73 15.92
N LEU A 201 -0.95 2.49 15.47
CA LEU A 201 -0.11 2.03 14.35
C LEU A 201 0.55 0.68 14.61
N GLU A 202 1.10 0.49 15.80
CA GLU A 202 1.72 -0.79 16.20
C GLU A 202 0.69 -1.92 16.21
N GLY A 203 -0.51 -1.66 16.75
CA GLY A 203 -1.62 -2.61 16.67
C GLY A 203 -1.99 -2.96 15.23
N HIS A 204 -2.03 -1.97 14.33
CA HIS A 204 -2.39 -2.19 12.93
C HIS A 204 -1.37 -3.06 12.21
N ALA A 205 -0.08 -2.80 12.45
CA ALA A 205 1.00 -3.59 11.87
C ALA A 205 0.90 -5.07 12.26
N TRP A 206 0.50 -5.37 13.50
CA TRP A 206 0.31 -6.74 13.96
C TRP A 206 -0.88 -7.43 13.28
N THR A 207 -2.01 -6.74 13.17
CA THR A 207 -3.23 -7.28 12.56
C THR A 207 -3.06 -7.49 11.05
N ILE A 208 -2.32 -6.63 10.34
CA ILE A 208 -2.02 -6.82 8.90
C ILE A 208 -1.34 -8.16 8.64
N LYS A 209 -0.46 -8.62 9.52
CA LYS A 209 0.20 -9.93 9.38
C LYS A 209 -0.80 -11.10 9.41
N GLN A 210 -1.93 -10.95 10.11
CA GLN A 210 -2.98 -11.97 10.14
C GLN A 210 -3.87 -11.93 8.91
N LEU A 211 -3.94 -10.79 8.21
CA LEU A 211 -4.72 -10.64 6.98
C LEU A 211 -4.21 -11.61 5.90
N GLU A 212 -2.89 -11.74 5.76
CA GLU A 212 -2.26 -12.64 4.79
C GLU A 212 -2.73 -14.09 4.95
N VAL A 213 -2.91 -14.54 6.20
CA VAL A 213 -3.38 -15.90 6.51
C VAL A 213 -4.89 -16.02 6.27
N ASN A 214 -5.66 -15.00 6.67
CA ASN A 214 -7.11 -15.00 6.52
C ASN A 214 -7.55 -14.97 5.05
N LEU A 215 -6.77 -14.32 4.17
CA LEU A 215 -7.04 -14.27 2.73
C LEU A 215 -6.80 -15.61 2.01
N LEU A 216 -6.27 -16.63 2.69
CA LEU A 216 -6.18 -17.98 2.13
C LEU A 216 -7.52 -18.74 2.22
N ASP A 217 -8.47 -18.23 3.00
CA ASP A 217 -9.83 -18.73 3.08
C ASP A 217 -10.68 -18.03 2.00
N GLU A 218 -11.22 -18.82 1.06
CA GLU A 218 -11.96 -18.31 -0.10
C GLU A 218 -13.23 -17.53 0.31
N ASP A 219 -13.93 -17.96 1.37
CA ASP A 219 -15.14 -17.29 1.86
C ASP A 219 -14.78 -15.93 2.49
N PHE A 220 -13.66 -15.87 3.20
CA PHE A 220 -13.14 -14.62 3.75
C PHE A 220 -12.65 -13.68 2.64
N GLU A 221 -11.91 -14.20 1.65
CA GLU A 221 -11.39 -13.44 0.52
C GLU A 221 -12.52 -12.78 -0.27
N GLU A 222 -13.56 -13.53 -0.63
CA GLU A 222 -14.69 -12.99 -1.40
C GLU A 222 -15.38 -11.85 -0.64
N LYS A 223 -15.66 -12.07 0.66
CA LYS A 223 -16.27 -11.04 1.51
C LYS A 223 -15.39 -9.80 1.62
N PHE A 224 -14.11 -9.98 1.87
CA PHE A 224 -13.15 -8.90 2.00
C PHE A 224 -13.01 -8.09 0.69
N LEU A 225 -12.92 -8.77 -0.45
CA LEU A 225 -12.87 -8.10 -1.77
C LEU A 225 -14.18 -7.38 -2.09
N GLY A 226 -15.34 -7.92 -1.68
CA GLY A 226 -16.64 -7.27 -1.79
C GLY A 226 -16.69 -5.95 -1.03
N GLU A 227 -16.24 -5.94 0.23
CA GLU A 227 -16.18 -4.74 1.06
C GLU A 227 -15.21 -3.69 0.49
N LEU A 228 -14.05 -4.10 0.00
CA LEU A 228 -13.09 -3.16 -0.59
C LEU A 228 -13.60 -2.56 -1.90
N LYS A 229 -14.31 -3.33 -2.73
CA LYS A 229 -15.01 -2.80 -3.92
C LYS A 229 -16.03 -1.74 -3.54
N GLU A 230 -16.75 -1.94 -2.43
CA GLU A 230 -17.73 -0.97 -1.94
C GLU A 230 -17.06 0.29 -1.38
N ILE A 231 -15.94 0.14 -0.64
CA ILE A 231 -15.17 1.25 -0.09
C ILE A 231 -14.55 2.10 -1.20
N PHE A 232 -14.08 1.48 -2.28
CA PHE A 232 -13.36 2.14 -3.38
C PHE A 232 -14.15 2.14 -4.70
N ILE A 233 -15.48 2.16 -4.62
CA ILE A 233 -16.39 2.01 -5.78
C ILE A 233 -16.14 3.02 -6.90
N ASP A 234 -15.67 4.23 -6.55
CA ASP A 234 -15.42 5.34 -7.48
C ASP A 234 -13.93 5.48 -7.89
N ASP A 235 -13.06 4.51 -7.57
CA ASP A 235 -11.60 4.62 -7.73
C ASP A 235 -11.05 3.62 -8.77
N GLU A 236 -10.89 4.06 -10.02
CA GLU A 236 -10.26 3.29 -11.11
C GLU A 236 -8.76 3.03 -10.83
N GLY A 237 -8.43 2.13 -9.88
CA GLY A 237 -7.03 1.82 -9.53
C GLY A 237 -6.79 1.37 -8.09
N TRP A 238 -7.85 1.16 -7.29
CA TRP A 238 -7.72 0.75 -5.90
C TRP A 238 -7.00 -0.61 -5.73
N PHE A 239 -7.20 -1.54 -6.66
CA PHE A 239 -6.60 -2.87 -6.64
C PHE A 239 -5.07 -2.85 -6.84
N ASP A 240 -4.56 -1.91 -7.63
CA ASP A 240 -3.11 -1.75 -7.82
C ASP A 240 -2.44 -1.15 -6.57
N THR A 241 -3.18 -0.41 -5.75
CA THR A 241 -2.69 0.06 -4.45
C THR A 241 -2.57 -1.08 -3.44
N MET A 242 -3.49 -2.05 -3.45
CA MET A 242 -3.39 -3.23 -2.59
C MET A 242 -2.16 -4.09 -2.89
N LYS A 243 -1.82 -4.27 -4.17
CA LYS A 243 -0.60 -4.98 -4.59
C LYS A 243 0.65 -4.34 -4.01
N ALA A 244 0.67 -3.02 -3.85
CA ALA A 244 1.78 -2.27 -3.28
C ALA A 244 1.87 -2.37 -1.75
N MET A 245 0.77 -2.67 -1.05
CA MET A 245 0.73 -2.72 0.42
C MET A 245 0.97 -4.10 1.03
N LEU A 246 0.57 -5.16 0.33
CA LEU A 246 0.81 -6.55 0.76
C LEU A 246 2.28 -6.97 0.58
N LEU A 247 3.13 -6.02 0.19
CA LEU A 247 4.53 -6.20 -0.10
C LEU A 247 5.30 -5.09 0.60
N ASN A 248 5.65 -5.31 1.87
CA ASN A 248 6.99 -4.94 2.35
C ASN A 248 7.80 -6.23 2.25
N PRO A 249 8.23 -6.65 1.04
CA PRO A 249 8.88 -7.93 0.93
C PRO A 249 10.30 -7.69 1.42
N VAL A 250 10.61 -8.06 2.66
CA VAL A 250 12.01 -8.25 3.02
C VAL A 250 12.57 -9.26 2.03
N CYS A 251 13.62 -8.89 1.30
CA CYS A 251 14.16 -9.77 0.29
C CYS A 251 14.48 -11.13 0.91
N LYS A 252 13.81 -12.21 0.45
CA LYS A 252 13.97 -13.54 1.07
C LYS A 252 15.44 -14.01 1.03
N ILE A 253 16.21 -13.52 0.06
CA ILE A 253 17.60 -13.88 -0.20
C ILE A 253 18.55 -13.06 0.69
N CYS A 254 18.63 -11.74 0.51
CA CYS A 254 19.61 -10.92 1.24
C CYS A 254 19.13 -10.44 2.62
N LYS A 255 17.85 -10.62 2.96
CA LYS A 255 17.23 -10.16 4.22
C LYS A 255 17.29 -8.65 4.45
N GLU A 256 17.64 -7.88 3.42
CA GLU A 256 17.70 -6.42 3.46
C GLU A 256 16.46 -5.80 2.83
N ASP A 257 16.02 -4.67 3.40
CA ASP A 257 14.94 -3.80 2.91
C ASP A 257 15.50 -2.60 2.10
N THR A 258 16.82 -2.40 2.17
CA THR A 258 17.44 -1.13 1.78
C THR A 258 18.36 -1.29 0.58
N HIS A 259 17.83 -1.24 -0.65
CA HIS A 259 18.57 -0.72 -1.80
C HIS A 259 17.60 -0.19 -2.88
N ARG A 260 18.10 0.69 -3.75
CA ARG A 260 17.38 1.44 -4.81
C ARG A 260 16.68 0.57 -5.88
N SER A 261 16.49 -0.72 -5.66
CA SER A 261 15.89 -1.67 -6.60
C SER A 261 14.61 -2.27 -6.04
N CYS A 262 13.55 -2.29 -6.86
CA CYS A 262 12.25 -2.84 -6.50
C CYS A 262 12.35 -4.35 -6.17
N ILE A 263 11.80 -4.75 -5.02
CA ILE A 263 11.64 -6.16 -4.62
C ILE A 263 10.38 -6.69 -5.29
N GLN A 264 10.50 -7.79 -6.03
CA GLN A 264 9.42 -8.34 -6.85
C GLN A 264 9.04 -9.73 -6.37
N HIS A 265 7.74 -10.01 -6.31
CA HIS A 265 7.25 -11.37 -6.10
C HIS A 265 7.44 -12.18 -7.38
N ASP A 266 8.21 -13.27 -7.31
CA ASP A 266 8.37 -14.18 -8.43
C ASP A 266 7.39 -15.35 -8.30
N GLN A 267 6.41 -15.40 -9.21
CA GLN A 267 5.38 -16.44 -9.24
C GLN A 267 5.95 -17.85 -9.44
N LEU A 268 7.10 -17.98 -10.11
CA LEU A 268 7.75 -19.26 -10.38
C LEU A 268 8.41 -19.84 -9.13
N LEU A 269 8.87 -18.99 -8.22
CA LEU A 269 9.52 -19.36 -6.97
C LEU A 269 8.59 -19.28 -5.76
N GLY A 270 7.47 -18.56 -5.88
CA GLY A 270 6.48 -18.38 -4.81
C GLY A 270 7.01 -17.53 -3.65
N PHE A 271 7.95 -16.62 -3.91
CA PHE A 271 8.44 -15.68 -2.90
C PHE A 271 8.98 -14.39 -3.53
N ALA A 272 9.16 -13.37 -2.69
CA ALA A 272 9.65 -12.06 -3.11
C ALA A 272 11.13 -11.83 -2.78
N ALA A 273 11.89 -11.31 -3.75
CA ALA A 273 13.28 -10.91 -3.58
C ALA A 273 13.65 -9.79 -4.57
N HIS A 274 14.79 -9.13 -4.34
CA HIS A 274 15.30 -8.16 -5.31
C HIS A 274 15.60 -8.85 -6.65
N TRP A 275 15.33 -8.17 -7.77
CA TRP A 275 15.70 -8.67 -9.10
C TRP A 275 17.18 -9.07 -9.18
N PHE A 276 18.07 -8.25 -8.63
CA PHE A 276 19.51 -8.53 -8.63
C PHE A 276 19.89 -9.75 -7.78
N CYS A 277 19.10 -10.10 -6.76
CA CYS A 277 19.32 -11.30 -5.95
C CYS A 277 18.98 -12.55 -6.76
N PHE A 278 17.91 -12.52 -7.56
CA PHE A 278 17.58 -13.61 -8.48
C PHE A 278 18.63 -13.76 -9.58
N GLU A 279 19.07 -12.65 -10.16
CA GLU A 279 20.17 -12.64 -11.15
C GLU A 279 21.46 -13.23 -10.56
N LYS A 280 21.82 -12.87 -9.34
CA LYS A 280 22.98 -13.43 -8.65
C LYS A 280 22.86 -14.94 -8.47
N ILE A 281 21.73 -15.44 -7.98
CA ILE A 281 21.54 -16.90 -7.80
C ILE A 281 21.61 -17.64 -9.14
N ALA A 282 21.05 -17.07 -10.22
CA ALA A 282 21.16 -17.67 -11.55
C ALA A 282 22.62 -17.83 -11.99
N ILE A 283 23.47 -16.83 -11.70
CA ILE A 283 24.92 -16.87 -11.95
C ILE A 283 25.60 -17.90 -11.04
N ASP A 284 25.27 -17.91 -9.75
CA ASP A 284 25.88 -18.82 -8.78
C ASP A 284 25.57 -20.29 -9.13
N ILE A 285 24.34 -20.62 -9.52
CA ILE A 285 23.95 -21.96 -10.01
C ILE A 285 24.82 -22.38 -11.20
N GLN A 286 25.01 -21.48 -12.17
CA GLN A 286 25.83 -21.75 -13.35
C GLN A 286 27.30 -22.01 -12.97
N TRP A 287 27.84 -21.20 -12.05
CA TRP A 287 29.21 -21.31 -11.58
C TRP A 287 29.46 -22.58 -10.75
N ASP A 288 28.47 -23.02 -9.99
CA ASP A 288 28.52 -24.26 -9.20
C ASP A 288 28.50 -25.50 -10.10
N LEU A 289 28.00 -25.36 -11.34
CA LEU A 289 27.99 -26.40 -12.36
C LEU A 289 29.22 -26.35 -13.29
N LYS A 290 30.24 -25.53 -12.98
CA LYS A 290 31.46 -25.47 -13.78
C LYS A 290 32.17 -26.83 -13.84
N ARG A 291 32.76 -27.13 -15.00
CA ARG A 291 33.57 -28.33 -15.25
C ARG A 291 34.97 -27.95 -15.70
N THR A 292 35.96 -28.72 -15.29
CA THR A 292 37.32 -28.57 -15.79
C THR A 292 37.51 -29.50 -16.99
N VAL A 293 37.91 -28.94 -18.13
CA VAL A 293 38.13 -29.67 -19.38
C VAL A 293 39.58 -29.49 -19.82
N LEU A 294 40.21 -30.55 -20.30
CA LEU A 294 41.54 -30.48 -20.89
C LEU A 294 41.40 -30.17 -22.38
N GLU A 295 41.87 -29.01 -22.81
CA GLU A 295 41.90 -28.57 -24.21
C GLU A 295 43.28 -28.04 -24.55
N ASP A 296 43.86 -28.44 -25.68
CA ASP A 296 45.18 -27.99 -26.13
C ASP A 296 46.29 -28.20 -25.07
N ASN A 297 46.22 -29.30 -24.32
CA ASN A 297 47.08 -29.62 -23.16
C ASN A 297 46.98 -28.63 -21.98
N HIS A 298 45.93 -27.81 -21.90
CA HIS A 298 45.70 -26.87 -20.79
C HIS A 298 44.34 -27.14 -20.14
N TYR A 299 44.30 -27.10 -18.81
CA TYR A 299 43.04 -27.21 -18.07
C TYR A 299 42.29 -25.88 -18.17
N LYS A 300 41.09 -25.92 -18.73
CA LYS A 300 40.18 -24.78 -18.84
C LYS A 300 38.93 -25.03 -18.00
N ILE A 301 38.50 -24.01 -17.25
CA ILE A 301 37.22 -24.03 -16.56
C ILE A 301 36.15 -23.65 -17.59
N LYS A 302 35.19 -24.57 -17.82
CA LYS A 302 34.01 -24.31 -18.63
C LYS A 302 32.79 -24.19 -17.73
N VAL A 303 32.08 -23.09 -17.91
CA VAL A 303 30.81 -22.83 -17.25
C VAL A 303 29.69 -23.14 -18.26
N PRO A 304 28.65 -23.94 -17.92
CA PRO A 304 27.60 -24.31 -18.87
C PRO A 304 26.85 -23.10 -19.42
N GLU A 305 26.56 -23.08 -20.73
CA GLU A 305 25.69 -22.06 -21.34
C GLU A 305 24.19 -22.35 -21.10
N VAL A 306 23.32 -21.35 -21.26
CA VAL A 306 21.87 -21.52 -20.98
C VAL A 306 21.27 -22.60 -21.89
N GLU A 307 21.70 -22.57 -23.14
CA GLU A 307 21.30 -23.46 -24.22
C GLU A 307 21.72 -24.92 -23.98
N GLU A 308 22.71 -25.16 -23.11
CA GLU A 308 23.11 -26.50 -22.70
C GLU A 308 22.06 -27.13 -21.77
N PHE A 309 21.47 -26.35 -20.86
CA PHE A 309 20.52 -26.87 -19.86
C PHE A 309 19.24 -27.46 -20.48
N GLU A 310 18.82 -26.97 -21.65
CA GLU A 310 17.66 -27.51 -22.37
C GLU A 310 17.86 -28.98 -22.76
N LYS A 311 19.13 -29.35 -23.04
CA LYS A 311 19.54 -30.65 -23.56
C LYS A 311 19.98 -31.62 -22.46
N TRP A 312 20.20 -31.14 -21.25
CA TRP A 312 20.64 -31.97 -20.12
C TRP A 312 19.58 -33.00 -19.73
N ASP A 313 20.03 -34.23 -19.53
CA ASP A 313 19.24 -35.36 -19.06
C ASP A 313 20.03 -36.20 -18.04
N GLY A 314 19.37 -37.20 -17.45
CA GLY A 314 19.98 -38.17 -16.54
C GLY A 314 20.86 -37.53 -15.45
N TYR A 315 22.15 -37.83 -15.50
CA TYR A 315 23.12 -37.39 -14.49
C TYR A 315 23.31 -35.87 -14.44
N GLU A 316 23.38 -35.20 -15.60
CA GLU A 316 23.59 -33.75 -15.69
C GLU A 316 22.37 -32.98 -15.17
N LEU A 317 21.17 -33.47 -15.52
CA LEU A 317 19.93 -32.95 -14.95
C LEU A 317 19.88 -33.15 -13.42
N GLY A 318 20.31 -34.31 -12.94
CA GLY A 318 20.41 -34.59 -11.50
C GLY A 318 21.34 -33.60 -10.77
N GLN A 319 22.48 -33.25 -11.38
CA GLN A 319 23.38 -32.23 -10.83
C GLN A 319 22.74 -30.85 -10.78
N LEU A 320 22.09 -30.42 -11.87
CA LEU A 320 21.37 -29.15 -11.93
C LEU A 320 20.29 -29.05 -10.84
N LEU A 321 19.49 -30.11 -10.68
CA LEU A 321 18.43 -30.16 -9.67
C LEU A 321 19.00 -30.16 -8.25
N ASN A 322 20.13 -30.82 -8.01
CA ASN A 322 20.78 -30.81 -6.69
C ASN A 322 21.33 -29.41 -6.35
N VAL A 323 21.95 -28.72 -7.30
CA VAL A 323 22.39 -27.33 -7.11
C VAL A 323 21.17 -26.43 -6.90
N TRP A 324 20.12 -26.55 -7.69
CA TRP A 324 18.87 -25.82 -7.47
C TRP A 324 18.32 -25.99 -6.05
N ARG A 325 18.27 -27.24 -5.56
CA ARG A 325 17.78 -27.57 -4.22
C ARG A 325 18.66 -27.01 -3.11
N SER A 326 19.96 -26.76 -3.35
CA SER A 326 20.83 -26.12 -2.33
C SER A 326 20.46 -24.66 -2.11
N TYR A 327 20.00 -23.95 -3.14
CA TYR A 327 19.57 -22.55 -3.05
C TYR A 327 18.12 -22.38 -2.57
N PHE A 328 17.20 -23.27 -3.00
CA PHE A 328 15.76 -23.09 -2.77
C PHE A 328 15.12 -24.15 -1.85
N GLY A 329 15.89 -25.12 -1.37
CA GLY A 329 15.40 -26.24 -0.58
C GLY A 329 14.68 -27.29 -1.43
N HIS A 330 14.50 -28.49 -0.86
CA HIS A 330 13.76 -29.56 -1.53
C HIS A 330 12.24 -29.31 -1.42
N GLN A 331 11.55 -29.35 -2.56
CA GLN A 331 10.12 -29.05 -2.62
C GLN A 331 9.34 -30.36 -2.73
N HIS A 332 9.16 -31.04 -1.58
CA HIS A 332 8.62 -32.40 -1.42
C HIS A 332 7.29 -32.74 -2.15
N ARG A 333 6.59 -31.76 -2.72
CA ARG A 333 5.32 -31.94 -3.43
C ARG A 333 5.44 -32.00 -4.95
N ARG A 334 6.65 -31.93 -5.53
CA ARG A 334 6.83 -31.78 -6.99
C ARG A 334 7.57 -32.93 -7.62
N SER A 335 7.16 -33.26 -8.84
CA SER A 335 7.88 -34.20 -9.70
C SER A 335 9.18 -33.59 -10.22
N GLU A 336 10.13 -34.45 -10.59
CA GLU A 336 11.41 -34.04 -11.15
C GLU A 336 11.25 -33.23 -12.45
N SER A 337 10.27 -33.59 -13.28
CA SER A 337 9.94 -32.88 -14.52
C SER A 337 9.42 -31.46 -14.26
N GLU A 338 8.62 -31.27 -13.21
CA GLU A 338 8.16 -29.94 -12.81
C GLU A 338 9.29 -29.09 -12.22
N GLU A 339 10.19 -29.70 -11.44
CA GLU A 339 11.41 -29.01 -10.97
C GLU A 339 12.29 -28.59 -12.15
N ARG A 340 12.49 -29.47 -13.15
CA ARG A 340 13.24 -29.14 -14.39
C ARG A 340 12.66 -27.92 -15.10
N VAL A 341 11.36 -27.91 -15.37
CA VAL A 341 10.70 -26.78 -16.06
C VAL A 341 10.90 -25.47 -15.30
N ARG A 342 10.81 -25.52 -13.96
CA ARG A 342 11.01 -24.32 -13.13
C ARG A 342 12.45 -23.83 -13.12
N VAL A 343 13.43 -24.73 -13.03
CA VAL A 343 14.84 -24.35 -13.10
C VAL A 343 15.14 -23.66 -14.43
N LEU A 344 14.70 -24.26 -15.54
CA LEU A 344 14.93 -23.71 -16.88
C LEU A 344 14.23 -22.36 -17.05
N ALA A 345 12.97 -22.24 -16.61
CA ALA A 345 12.24 -20.97 -16.66
C ALA A 345 12.88 -19.88 -15.77
N PHE A 346 13.44 -20.27 -14.61
CA PHE A 346 14.14 -19.34 -13.73
C PHE A 346 15.43 -18.83 -14.37
N LEU A 347 16.27 -19.73 -14.88
CA LEU A 347 17.51 -19.37 -15.56
C LEU A 347 17.22 -18.51 -16.79
N ALA A 348 16.25 -18.89 -17.63
CA ALA A 348 15.86 -18.09 -18.80
C ALA A 348 15.38 -16.67 -18.44
N LYS A 349 14.69 -16.51 -17.31
CA LYS A 349 14.12 -15.23 -16.87
C LYS A 349 15.15 -14.28 -16.26
N TYR A 350 16.08 -14.82 -15.47
CA TYR A 350 16.99 -14.01 -14.63
C TYR A 350 18.41 -13.93 -15.15
N TRP A 351 18.74 -14.72 -16.16
CA TRP A 351 20.01 -14.63 -16.84
C TRP A 351 20.02 -13.44 -17.80
N ARG A 352 20.86 -12.44 -17.53
CA ARG A 352 21.11 -11.33 -18.47
C ARG A 352 22.47 -11.46 -19.13
N PHE A 353 22.49 -11.21 -20.44
CA PHE A 353 23.65 -11.13 -21.33
C PHE A 353 24.62 -10.03 -20.88
N ASN A 354 25.45 -10.28 -19.87
CA ASN A 354 26.78 -9.67 -19.76
C ASN A 354 27.75 -10.47 -18.87
N LEU A 355 27.60 -11.79 -18.96
CA LEU A 355 28.36 -12.77 -18.17
C LEU A 355 29.87 -12.65 -18.37
N ARG A 356 30.31 -12.30 -19.58
CA ARG A 356 31.73 -12.20 -19.95
C ARG A 356 32.47 -11.12 -19.17
N ASP A 357 31.86 -9.95 -19.00
CA ASP A 357 32.47 -8.82 -18.29
C ASP A 357 32.46 -9.02 -16.77
N ARG A 358 31.40 -9.64 -16.23
CA ARG A 358 31.29 -9.97 -14.80
C ARG A 358 32.18 -11.14 -14.39
N ILE A 359 32.27 -12.19 -15.20
CA ILE A 359 33.23 -13.30 -14.98
C ILE A 359 34.65 -12.78 -15.10
N LYS A 360 34.95 -11.90 -16.06
CA LYS A 360 36.27 -11.25 -16.15
C LYS A 360 36.58 -10.43 -14.89
N ALA A 361 35.64 -9.62 -14.39
CA ALA A 361 35.81 -8.85 -13.16
C ALA A 361 36.00 -9.74 -11.92
N GLU A 362 35.29 -10.87 -11.85
CA GLU A 362 35.34 -11.78 -10.71
C GLU A 362 36.58 -12.68 -10.73
N LEU A 363 37.03 -13.13 -11.90
CA LEU A 363 38.31 -13.81 -12.09
C LEU A 363 39.51 -12.89 -11.78
N VAL A 364 39.41 -11.59 -12.09
CA VAL A 364 40.39 -10.57 -11.66
C VAL A 364 40.35 -10.39 -10.14
N ARG A 365 39.16 -10.35 -9.51
CA ARG A 365 39.00 -10.25 -8.05
C ARG A 365 39.58 -11.45 -7.30
N LEU A 366 39.44 -12.65 -7.87
CA LEU A 366 39.93 -13.91 -7.32
C LEU A 366 41.42 -14.18 -7.63
N GLY A 367 42.05 -13.34 -8.46
CA GLY A 367 43.48 -13.45 -8.80
C GLY A 367 43.80 -14.49 -9.89
N GLU A 368 42.81 -14.95 -10.64
CA GLU A 368 42.96 -15.99 -11.66
C GLU A 368 43.17 -15.46 -13.10
N ILE A 369 43.09 -14.14 -13.30
CA ILE A 369 43.54 -13.45 -14.51
C ILE A 369 44.52 -12.34 -14.12
N VAL A 370 45.77 -12.44 -14.59
CA VAL A 370 46.74 -11.34 -14.58
C VAL A 370 46.55 -10.56 -15.88
N ASP A 371 45.89 -9.41 -15.83
CA ASP A 371 45.77 -8.53 -17.01
C ASP A 371 47.16 -7.92 -17.32
N GLY A 372 47.77 -8.37 -18.43
CA GLY A 372 48.97 -7.80 -19.02
C GLY A 372 49.16 -8.32 -20.46
N PRO A 373 49.70 -7.51 -21.39
CA PRO A 373 50.01 -7.99 -22.75
C PRO A 373 51.02 -9.13 -22.65
N ALA A 374 50.86 -10.14 -23.51
CA ALA A 374 51.63 -11.38 -23.55
C ALA A 374 53.09 -11.19 -23.09
N VAL A 375 53.38 -11.59 -21.85
CA VAL A 375 54.74 -11.91 -21.46
C VAL A 375 54.87 -13.40 -21.68
N GLU A 376 55.65 -13.78 -22.69
CA GLU A 376 56.24 -15.10 -22.78
C GLU A 376 56.93 -15.41 -21.45
N ALA A 377 56.24 -16.13 -20.57
CA ALA A 377 56.89 -16.78 -19.45
C ALA A 377 57.65 -17.97 -20.03
N THR A 378 58.86 -17.69 -20.52
CA THR A 378 59.91 -18.70 -20.64
C THR A 378 59.93 -19.51 -19.33
N PRO A 379 60.01 -20.85 -19.41
CA PRO A 379 60.06 -21.66 -18.21
C PRO A 379 61.31 -21.25 -17.43
N ARG A 380 61.15 -20.83 -16.16
CA ARG A 380 62.27 -20.76 -15.24
C ARG A 380 62.77 -22.19 -15.04
N THR A 381 63.81 -22.52 -15.80
CA THR A 381 64.68 -23.66 -15.52
C THR A 381 65.16 -23.51 -14.07
N PRO A 382 64.98 -24.50 -13.19
CA PRO A 382 65.63 -24.48 -11.89
C PRO A 382 67.14 -24.64 -12.15
N SER A 383 67.94 -23.58 -11.93
CA SER A 383 69.40 -23.71 -11.97
C SER A 383 69.89 -24.30 -10.65
N TYR A 384 70.00 -25.63 -10.66
CA TYR A 384 70.84 -26.56 -9.88
C TYR A 384 71.65 -26.06 -8.66
N ALA A 385 71.49 -26.80 -7.56
CA ALA A 385 72.60 -27.47 -6.86
C ALA A 385 72.01 -28.62 -6.03
N ALA A 386 72.10 -29.89 -6.44
CA ALA A 386 73.30 -30.73 -6.32
C ALA A 386 73.96 -30.60 -4.93
N LYS A 387 73.45 -31.37 -3.95
CA LYS A 387 74.31 -31.92 -2.89
C LYS A 387 74.70 -33.33 -3.31
N THR A 388 75.87 -33.46 -3.92
CA THR A 388 76.61 -34.73 -3.96
C THR A 388 77.14 -35.04 -2.54
N PRO A 389 77.19 -36.31 -2.12
CA PRO A 389 77.97 -36.71 -0.96
C PRO A 389 79.46 -36.78 -1.35
N SER A 390 80.36 -36.42 -0.43
CA SER A 390 81.78 -36.75 -0.52
C SER A 390 82.21 -37.41 0.78
N TYR A 391 82.77 -38.60 0.64
CA TYR A 391 83.59 -39.28 1.64
C TYR A 391 84.79 -38.39 2.00
N TYR A 392 85.01 -38.18 3.30
CA TYR A 392 86.22 -38.49 4.05
C TYR A 392 85.87 -38.59 5.53
#